data_AF-A0A381C3K7-F1
#
_entry.id   AF-A0A381C3K7-F1
#
_cell.length_a   1.000
_cell.length_b   1.000
_cell.length_c   1.000
_cell.angle_alpha   90.00
_cell.angle_beta   90.00
_cell.angle_gamma   90.00
#
_symmetry.space_group_name_H-M   'P 1'
#
loop_
_entity.id
_entity.type
_entity.pdbx_description
1 polymer ?
#
loop_
_entity_poly.entity_id
_entity_poly.type
_entity_poly.pdbx_seq_one_letter_code
_entity_poly.pdbx_strand_id
1 'polypeptide(L)'
;MIEKRKALTATQNTDLPEPLPDSELPDLTLLFKCRSRDVDVLRKCKHMLIAGMPPGKVALICRLPLDRVIELYNSSYNPRCRRFAKTNSYTNARLALTSFNEGATLADICTALGLSLYWVVMSLRQNGVAESSINARMPPANDPLYIEFIMVSKRKAASRFKPIQINPVRRISKNQAGKPGPLTRPQP
;
A
#
# COMPACT_ATOMS: atom_id res chain seq x y z
N MET A 1 14.01 1.54 -60.93
CA MET A 1 13.55 0.13 -60.89
C MET A 1 13.60 -0.32 -59.44
N ILE A 2 12.44 -0.56 -58.82
CA ILE A 2 12.33 -0.96 -57.41
C ILE A 2 11.95 -2.44 -57.42
N GLU A 3 12.89 -3.29 -57.07
CA GLU A 3 12.69 -4.74 -56.99
C GLU A 3 11.78 -5.07 -55.79
N LYS A 4 10.67 -5.74 -56.09
CA LYS A 4 9.74 -6.27 -55.10
C LYS A 4 10.44 -7.38 -54.30
N ARG A 5 10.67 -7.15 -53.00
CA ARG A 5 11.15 -8.19 -52.08
C ARG A 5 10.06 -9.25 -51.88
N LYS A 6 10.31 -10.48 -52.32
CA LYS A 6 9.54 -11.69 -51.95
C LYS A 6 9.76 -11.99 -50.46
N ALA A 7 8.69 -12.34 -49.75
CA ALA A 7 8.76 -12.82 -48.38
C ALA A 7 9.55 -14.13 -48.31
N LEU A 8 10.55 -14.20 -47.43
CA LEU A 8 11.26 -15.43 -47.09
C LEU A 8 10.41 -16.20 -46.08
N THR A 9 9.53 -17.07 -46.58
CA THR A 9 8.92 -18.11 -45.76
C THR A 9 10.03 -19.09 -45.39
N ALA A 10 10.35 -19.20 -44.10
CA ALA A 10 11.26 -20.22 -43.60
C ALA A 10 10.66 -21.61 -43.87
N THR A 11 11.23 -22.33 -44.81
CA THR A 11 11.05 -23.78 -44.96
C THR A 11 11.52 -24.43 -43.67
N GLN A 12 10.62 -25.13 -42.99
CA GLN A 12 10.96 -25.98 -41.85
C GLN A 12 11.87 -27.10 -42.34
N ASN A 13 13.18 -26.94 -42.15
CA ASN A 13 14.11 -28.06 -42.25
C ASN A 13 13.71 -29.06 -41.17
N THR A 14 13.27 -30.24 -41.63
CA THR A 14 12.93 -31.39 -40.80
C THR A 14 14.22 -32.12 -40.49
N ASP A 15 15.12 -31.47 -39.75
CA ASP A 15 16.30 -32.11 -39.18
C ASP A 15 16.14 -32.06 -37.67
N LEU A 16 15.69 -33.18 -37.12
CA LEU A 16 15.68 -33.44 -35.68
C LEU A 16 17.08 -33.15 -35.13
N PRO A 17 17.25 -32.17 -34.22
CA PRO A 17 18.48 -32.12 -33.46
C PRO A 17 18.52 -33.34 -32.54
N GLU A 18 19.69 -34.00 -32.50
CA GLU A 18 20.01 -35.12 -31.63
C GLU A 18 19.40 -34.97 -30.22
N PRO A 19 18.89 -36.05 -29.60
CA PRO A 19 18.40 -35.98 -28.24
C PRO A 19 19.54 -35.53 -27.35
N LEU A 20 19.43 -34.32 -26.80
CA LEU A 20 20.28 -33.83 -25.73
C LEU A 20 20.32 -34.93 -24.66
N PRO A 21 21.50 -35.29 -24.13
CA PRO A 21 21.59 -36.31 -23.09
C PRO A 21 20.63 -35.90 -21.96
N ASP A 22 19.77 -36.82 -21.54
CA ASP A 22 18.85 -36.68 -20.41
C ASP A 22 19.66 -36.29 -19.18
N SER A 23 19.93 -35.00 -19.07
CA SER A 23 20.67 -34.43 -17.96
C SER A 23 19.62 -34.40 -16.86
N GLU A 24 19.62 -35.43 -16.02
CA GLU A 24 18.77 -35.53 -14.85
C GLU A 24 18.71 -34.16 -14.18
N LEU A 25 17.57 -33.48 -14.31
CA LEU A 25 17.40 -32.17 -13.70
C LEU A 25 17.72 -32.32 -12.22
N PRO A 26 18.52 -31.42 -11.63
CA PRO A 26 18.97 -31.58 -10.25
C PRO A 26 17.75 -31.71 -9.33
N ASP A 27 17.79 -32.66 -8.39
CA ASP A 27 16.73 -32.82 -7.40
C ASP A 27 16.65 -31.57 -6.51
N LEU A 28 15.64 -30.73 -6.78
CA LEU A 28 15.41 -29.48 -6.06
C LEU A 28 14.64 -29.69 -4.74
N THR A 29 14.29 -30.92 -4.36
CA THR A 29 13.48 -31.18 -3.15
C THR A 29 14.11 -30.61 -1.89
N LEU A 30 15.43 -30.74 -1.71
CA LEU A 30 16.15 -30.19 -0.56
C LEU A 30 16.14 -28.65 -0.57
N LEU A 31 16.37 -28.03 -1.74
CA LEU A 31 16.32 -26.58 -1.88
C LEU A 31 14.93 -26.04 -1.48
N PHE A 32 13.87 -26.70 -1.95
CA PHE A 32 12.49 -26.32 -1.64
C PHE A 32 12.15 -26.53 -0.16
N LYS A 33 12.60 -27.64 0.46
CA LYS A 33 12.42 -27.89 1.90
C LYS A 33 13.12 -26.82 2.74
N CYS A 34 14.36 -26.47 2.41
CA CYS A 34 15.12 -25.44 3.11
C CYS A 34 14.45 -24.06 2.98
N ARG A 35 14.12 -23.64 1.76
CA ARG A 35 13.45 -22.35 1.53
C ARG A 35 12.06 -22.26 2.16
N SER A 36 11.31 -23.36 2.20
CA SER A 36 9.98 -23.38 2.82
C SER A 36 10.00 -23.20 4.33
N ARG A 37 11.16 -23.34 4.97
CA ARG A 37 11.38 -23.11 6.42
C ARG A 37 11.99 -21.74 6.71
N ASP A 38 12.47 -21.04 5.68
CA ASP A 38 13.09 -19.72 5.80
C ASP A 38 12.02 -18.64 6.03
N VAL A 39 12.12 -17.97 7.18
CA VAL A 39 11.15 -16.95 7.63
C VAL A 39 11.16 -15.73 6.72
N ASP A 40 12.32 -15.30 6.22
CA ASP A 40 12.44 -14.11 5.39
C ASP A 40 11.92 -14.38 3.98
N VAL A 41 12.18 -15.56 3.43
CA VAL A 41 11.61 -16.01 2.15
C VAL A 41 10.08 -16.10 2.25
N LEU A 42 9.54 -16.68 3.33
CA LEU A 42 8.10 -16.74 3.56
C LEU A 42 7.48 -15.35 3.77
N ARG A 43 8.16 -14.45 4.50
CA ARG A 43 7.70 -13.06 4.68
C ARG A 43 7.64 -12.33 3.35
N LYS A 44 8.65 -12.48 2.49
CA LYS A 44 8.68 -11.90 1.14
C LYS A 44 7.59 -12.49 0.24
N CYS A 45 7.41 -13.81 0.28
CA CYS A 45 6.35 -14.52 -0.44
C CYS A 45 4.97 -13.95 -0.06
N LYS A 46 4.67 -13.87 1.24
CA LYS A 46 3.44 -13.27 1.76
C LYS A 46 3.28 -11.82 1.30
N HIS A 47 4.33 -10.99 1.38
CA HIS A 47 4.26 -9.60 0.90
C HIS A 47 3.93 -9.53 -0.59
N MET A 48 4.49 -10.39 -1.43
CA MET A 48 4.22 -10.39 -2.88
C MET A 48 2.82 -10.89 -3.22
N LEU A 49 2.33 -11.92 -2.52
CA LEU A 49 0.94 -12.38 -2.61
C LEU A 49 -0.01 -11.27 -2.14
N ILE A 50 0.33 -10.60 -1.03
CA ILE A 50 -0.33 -9.40 -0.51
C ILE A 50 -0.13 -8.20 -1.43
N ALA A 51 0.83 -8.19 -2.36
CA ALA A 51 1.05 -7.16 -3.39
C ALA A 51 0.33 -7.44 -4.72
N GLY A 52 -0.30 -8.61 -4.86
CA GLY A 52 -1.24 -8.91 -5.95
C GLY A 52 -0.59 -9.71 -7.05
N MET A 53 0.65 -10.14 -6.82
CA MET A 53 1.32 -11.03 -7.74
C MET A 53 0.67 -12.41 -7.72
N PRO A 54 0.46 -13.02 -8.91
CA PRO A 54 -0.14 -14.34 -9.00
C PRO A 54 0.79 -15.39 -8.36
N PRO A 55 0.24 -16.45 -7.76
CA PRO A 55 1.01 -17.46 -7.03
C PRO A 55 2.09 -18.13 -7.90
N GLY A 56 1.81 -18.37 -9.19
CA GLY A 56 2.81 -18.91 -10.12
C GLY A 56 4.04 -18.02 -10.27
N LYS A 57 3.86 -16.70 -10.37
CA LYS A 57 4.98 -15.74 -10.46
C LYS A 57 5.75 -15.66 -9.13
N VAL A 58 5.02 -15.68 -8.01
CA VAL A 58 5.63 -15.66 -6.68
C VAL A 58 6.45 -16.92 -6.42
N ALA A 59 5.98 -18.10 -6.83
CA ALA A 59 6.69 -19.37 -6.71
C ALA A 59 8.06 -19.33 -7.40
N LEU A 60 8.11 -18.78 -8.62
CA LEU A 60 9.37 -18.62 -9.36
C LEU A 60 10.33 -17.63 -8.68
N ILE A 61 9.84 -16.45 -8.27
CA ILE A 61 10.67 -15.40 -7.65
C ILE A 61 11.23 -15.86 -6.29
N CYS A 62 10.39 -16.50 -5.47
CA CYS A 62 10.79 -17.02 -4.17
C CYS A 62 11.47 -18.39 -4.26
N ARG A 63 11.56 -19.01 -5.45
CA ARG A 63 11.98 -20.41 -5.66
C ARG A 63 11.36 -21.35 -4.61
N LEU A 64 10.03 -21.26 -4.49
CA LEU A 64 9.22 -22.08 -3.62
C LEU A 64 8.38 -23.04 -4.46
N PRO A 65 8.02 -24.22 -3.93
CA PRO A 65 7.10 -25.12 -4.61
C PRO A 65 5.73 -24.45 -4.74
N LEU A 66 5.09 -24.61 -5.91
CA LEU A 66 3.85 -23.92 -6.25
C LEU A 66 2.74 -24.22 -5.24
N ASP A 67 2.59 -25.48 -4.84
CA ASP A 67 1.55 -25.92 -3.89
C ASP A 67 1.66 -25.19 -2.55
N ARG A 68 2.88 -24.98 -2.06
CA ARG A 68 3.12 -24.25 -0.81
C ARG A 68 2.73 -22.78 -0.94
N VAL A 69 2.97 -22.17 -2.09
CA VAL A 69 2.57 -20.78 -2.37
C VAL A 69 1.06 -20.65 -2.50
N ILE A 70 0.38 -21.64 -3.10
CA ILE A 70 -1.08 -21.70 -3.17
C ILE A 70 -1.70 -21.86 -1.78
N GLU A 71 -1.13 -22.72 -0.94
CA GLU A 71 -1.55 -22.87 0.46
C GLU A 71 -1.37 -21.57 1.25
N LEU A 72 -0.23 -20.89 1.09
CA LEU A 72 0.03 -19.59 1.69
C LEU A 72 -0.92 -18.51 1.17
N TYR A 73 -1.24 -18.54 -0.12
CA TYR A 73 -2.25 -17.68 -0.72
C TYR A 73 -3.58 -17.96 -0.03
N ASN A 74 -4.15 -19.16 -0.11
CA ASN A 74 -5.46 -19.47 0.47
C ASN A 74 -5.56 -19.22 1.99
N SER A 75 -4.47 -19.45 2.75
CA SER A 75 -4.46 -19.26 4.22
C SER A 75 -4.21 -17.81 4.65
N SER A 76 -3.32 -17.09 3.98
CA SER A 76 -2.91 -15.73 4.37
C SER A 76 -3.68 -14.65 3.61
N TYR A 77 -4.35 -15.01 2.51
CA TYR A 77 -5.08 -14.11 1.64
C TYR A 77 -6.55 -14.05 2.05
N ASN A 78 -6.90 -13.03 2.84
CA ASN A 78 -8.30 -12.66 3.04
C ASN A 78 -8.65 -11.50 2.08
N PRO A 79 -9.41 -11.75 0.98
CA PRO A 79 -9.79 -10.70 0.04
C PRO A 79 -10.68 -9.62 0.66
N ARG A 80 -11.39 -9.90 1.78
CA ARG A 80 -12.21 -8.90 2.48
C ARG A 80 -11.38 -7.92 3.32
N CYS A 81 -10.28 -8.38 3.91
CA CYS A 81 -9.40 -7.55 4.75
C CYS A 81 -8.29 -6.85 3.97
N ARG A 82 -8.15 -7.16 2.67
CA ARG A 82 -7.13 -6.60 1.81
C ARG A 82 -7.63 -5.33 1.12
N ARG A 83 -7.74 -4.25 1.91
CA ARG A 83 -7.67 -2.91 1.32
C ARG A 83 -6.20 -2.60 1.12
N PHE A 84 -5.68 -2.79 -0.09
CA PHE A 84 -4.54 -1.98 -0.47
C PHE A 84 -4.93 -0.51 -0.27
N ALA A 85 -4.07 0.26 0.38
CA ALA A 85 -4.08 1.69 0.12
C ALA A 85 -3.87 1.83 -1.39
N LYS A 86 -4.92 2.20 -2.14
CA LYS A 86 -4.90 2.28 -3.62
C LYS A 86 -3.72 3.13 -4.13
N THR A 87 -3.16 3.98 -3.28
CA THR A 87 -2.02 4.87 -3.52
C THR A 87 -1.50 5.41 -2.18
N ASN A 88 -0.21 5.76 -2.11
CA ASN A 88 0.39 6.39 -0.92
C ASN A 88 -0.21 7.80 -0.71
N SER A 89 -0.34 8.26 0.55
CA SER A 89 -0.76 9.63 0.87
C SER A 89 0.06 10.69 0.12
N TYR A 90 1.36 10.47 -0.05
CA TYR A 90 2.24 11.37 -0.80
C TYR A 90 1.86 11.45 -2.29
N THR A 91 1.62 10.30 -2.93
CA THR A 91 1.22 10.26 -4.34
C THR A 91 -0.15 10.88 -4.55
N ASN A 92 -1.08 10.68 -3.61
CA ASN A 92 -2.40 11.32 -3.65
C ASN A 92 -2.31 12.84 -3.51
N ALA A 93 -1.44 13.34 -2.64
CA ALA A 93 -1.27 14.78 -2.46
C ALA A 93 -0.70 15.44 -3.72
N ARG A 94 0.27 14.78 -4.36
CA ARG A 94 0.81 15.26 -5.66
C ARG A 94 -0.23 15.22 -6.76
N LEU A 95 -0.98 14.12 -6.90
CA LEU A 95 -2.04 14.02 -7.91
C LEU A 95 -3.12 15.07 -7.68
N ALA A 96 -3.57 15.28 -6.44
CA ALA A 96 -4.54 16.32 -6.12
C ALA A 96 -4.04 17.72 -6.51
N LEU A 97 -2.77 18.03 -6.21
CA LEU A 97 -2.17 19.32 -6.56
C LEU A 97 -2.03 19.49 -8.07
N THR A 98 -1.57 18.47 -8.79
CA THR A 98 -1.44 18.51 -10.25
C THR A 98 -2.80 18.71 -10.91
N SER A 99 -3.81 17.91 -10.55
CA SER A 99 -5.17 18.05 -11.09
C SER A 99 -5.80 19.39 -10.75
N PHE A 100 -5.52 19.94 -9.56
CA PHE A 100 -5.97 21.29 -9.22
C PHE A 100 -5.29 22.34 -10.11
N ASN A 101 -3.99 22.24 -10.36
CA ASN A 101 -3.30 23.18 -11.25
C ASN A 101 -3.76 23.06 -12.71
N GLU A 102 -4.17 21.86 -13.14
CA GLU A 102 -4.78 21.60 -14.46
C GLU A 102 -6.19 22.19 -14.61
N GLY A 103 -6.79 22.71 -13.53
CA GLY A 103 -8.11 23.33 -13.58
C GLY A 103 -9.27 22.42 -13.18
N ALA A 104 -9.02 21.19 -12.74
CA ALA A 104 -10.09 20.27 -12.34
C ALA A 104 -10.91 20.83 -11.17
N THR A 105 -12.20 20.45 -11.12
CA THR A 105 -13.07 20.79 -10.00
C THR A 105 -12.71 19.94 -8.79
N LEU A 106 -13.00 20.43 -7.57
CA LEU A 106 -12.71 19.66 -6.37
C LEU A 106 -13.52 18.36 -6.30
N ALA A 107 -14.73 18.34 -6.86
CA ALA A 107 -15.55 17.13 -6.97
C ALA A 107 -14.87 16.06 -7.84
N ASP A 108 -14.34 16.44 -9.01
CA ASP A 108 -13.65 15.51 -9.91
C ASP A 108 -12.37 14.94 -9.29
N ILE A 109 -11.63 15.75 -8.54
CA ILE A 109 -10.44 15.29 -7.82
C ILE A 109 -10.83 14.28 -6.73
N CYS A 110 -11.95 14.52 -6.02
CA CYS A 110 -12.45 13.58 -5.01
C CYS A 110 -12.87 12.24 -5.62
N THR A 111 -13.56 12.25 -6.75
CA THR A 111 -14.02 11.03 -7.43
C THR A 111 -12.84 10.25 -8.00
N ALA A 112 -11.87 10.92 -8.64
CA ALA A 112 -10.68 10.29 -9.20
C ALA A 112 -9.81 9.61 -8.13
N LEU A 113 -9.60 10.27 -6.98
CA LEU A 113 -8.80 9.73 -5.89
C LEU A 113 -9.58 8.77 -4.98
N GLY A 114 -10.91 8.81 -5.00
CA GLY A 114 -11.77 8.11 -4.06
C GLY A 114 -11.59 8.60 -2.61
N LEU A 115 -11.32 9.90 -2.43
CA LEU A 115 -11.06 10.54 -1.14
C LEU A 115 -12.13 11.59 -0.85
N SER A 116 -12.30 11.94 0.43
CA SER A 116 -13.29 12.94 0.83
C SER A 116 -12.83 14.36 0.50
N LEU A 117 -13.79 15.26 0.29
CA LEU A 117 -13.54 16.68 0.05
C LEU A 117 -12.67 17.31 1.15
N TYR A 118 -12.93 16.96 2.41
CA TYR A 118 -12.11 17.42 3.54
C TYR A 118 -10.63 17.08 3.35
N TRP A 119 -10.32 15.85 2.94
CA TRP A 119 -8.95 15.44 2.73
C TRP A 119 -8.29 16.23 1.60
N VAL A 120 -8.96 16.39 0.47
CA VAL A 120 -8.44 17.13 -0.70
C VAL A 120 -8.16 18.58 -0.32
N VAL A 121 -9.11 19.25 0.34
CA VAL A 121 -8.96 20.65 0.78
C VAL A 121 -7.79 20.79 1.77
N MET A 122 -7.69 19.92 2.78
CA MET A 122 -6.56 19.96 3.72
C MET A 122 -5.22 19.70 3.02
N SER A 123 -5.19 18.78 2.05
CA SER A 123 -3.99 18.47 1.28
C SER A 123 -3.55 19.66 0.45
N LEU A 124 -4.45 20.34 -0.26
CA LEU A 124 -4.15 21.54 -1.05
C LEU A 124 -3.64 22.68 -0.16
N ARG A 125 -4.25 22.89 1.01
CA ARG A 125 -3.78 23.85 2.03
C ARG A 125 -2.35 23.57 2.47
N GLN A 126 -2.06 22.31 2.77
CA GLN A 126 -0.72 21.89 3.18
C GLN A 126 0.32 22.08 2.06
N ASN A 127 -0.11 22.02 0.80
CA ASN A 127 0.73 22.31 -0.37
C ASN A 127 0.77 23.80 -0.74
N GLY A 128 0.23 24.70 0.09
CA GLY A 128 0.34 26.15 -0.09
C GLY A 128 -0.64 26.78 -1.07
N VAL A 129 -1.68 26.06 -1.48
CA VAL A 129 -2.73 26.61 -2.36
C VAL A 129 -3.56 27.66 -1.60
N ALA A 130 -3.76 28.83 -2.21
CA ALA A 130 -4.49 29.94 -1.59
C ALA A 130 -5.97 29.62 -1.36
N GLU A 131 -6.52 29.98 -0.20
CA GLU A 131 -7.93 29.72 0.16
C GLU A 131 -8.94 30.28 -0.86
N SER A 132 -8.66 31.45 -1.43
CA SER A 132 -9.51 32.05 -2.47
C SER A 132 -9.66 31.14 -3.68
N SER A 133 -8.57 30.53 -4.12
CA SER A 133 -8.55 29.62 -5.27
C SER A 133 -9.28 28.29 -4.97
N ILE A 134 -9.17 27.79 -3.75
CA ILE A 134 -9.89 26.59 -3.30
C ILE A 134 -11.39 26.89 -3.25
N ASN A 135 -11.78 28.00 -2.60
CA ASN A 135 -13.17 28.41 -2.45
C ASN A 135 -13.85 28.69 -3.79
N ALA A 136 -13.12 29.20 -4.78
CA ALA A 136 -13.64 29.43 -6.13
C ALA A 136 -14.08 28.13 -6.85
N ARG A 137 -13.57 26.97 -6.42
CA ARG A 137 -13.86 25.66 -7.03
C ARG A 137 -14.61 24.72 -6.10
N MET A 138 -15.15 25.27 -5.02
CA MET A 138 -15.93 24.52 -4.05
C MET A 138 -17.26 24.08 -4.68
N PRO A 139 -17.74 22.87 -4.41
CA PRO A 139 -19.07 22.46 -4.85
C PRO A 139 -20.17 23.36 -4.25
N PRO A 140 -21.36 23.39 -4.87
CA PRO A 140 -22.49 24.16 -4.38
C PRO A 140 -22.86 23.84 -2.93
N ALA A 141 -23.41 24.81 -2.20
CA ALA A 141 -23.73 24.65 -0.78
C ALA A 141 -24.73 23.51 -0.48
N ASN A 142 -25.60 23.19 -1.43
CA ASN A 142 -26.60 22.12 -1.33
C ASN A 142 -26.07 20.75 -1.79
N ASP A 143 -24.83 20.68 -2.29
CA ASP A 143 -24.22 19.42 -2.70
C ASP A 143 -23.92 18.54 -1.47
N PRO A 144 -24.31 17.25 -1.47
CA PRO A 144 -23.94 16.30 -0.43
C PRO A 144 -22.45 16.32 -0.05
N LEU A 145 -21.56 16.49 -1.04
CA LEU A 145 -20.11 16.52 -0.83
C LEU A 145 -19.68 17.71 0.05
N TYR A 146 -20.32 18.86 -0.15
CA TYR A 146 -20.05 20.08 0.61
C TYR A 146 -20.64 20.01 2.03
N ILE A 147 -21.84 19.43 2.17
CA ILE A 147 -22.48 19.22 3.49
C ILE A 147 -21.59 18.31 4.36
N GLU A 148 -21.11 17.19 3.81
CA GLU A 148 -20.17 16.31 4.50
C GLU A 148 -18.89 17.03 4.92
N PHE A 149 -18.34 17.86 4.03
CA PHE A 149 -17.16 18.68 4.32
C PHE A 149 -17.39 19.60 5.52
N ILE A 150 -18.54 20.28 5.60
CA ILE A 150 -18.87 21.14 6.74
C ILE A 150 -18.97 20.32 8.03
N MET A 151 -19.66 19.18 8.01
CA MET A 151 -19.83 18.33 9.18
C MET A 151 -18.49 17.79 9.69
N VAL A 152 -17.62 17.34 8.79
CA VAL A 152 -16.27 16.87 9.13
C VAL A 152 -15.43 18.03 9.70
N SER A 153 -15.48 19.21 9.07
CA SER A 153 -14.74 20.39 9.51
C SER A 153 -15.14 20.84 10.92
N LYS A 154 -16.45 20.93 11.21
CA LYS A 154 -16.96 21.27 12.55
C LYS A 154 -16.48 20.27 13.61
N ARG A 155 -16.59 18.97 13.32
CA ARG A 155 -16.14 17.90 14.22
C ARG A 155 -14.63 17.94 14.46
N LYS A 156 -13.83 18.20 13.42
CA LYS A 156 -12.37 18.29 13.51
C LYS A 156 -11.92 19.54 14.28
N ALA A 157 -12.61 20.67 14.13
CA ALA A 157 -12.36 21.88 14.91
C ALA A 157 -12.62 21.68 16.42
N ALA A 158 -13.64 20.88 16.78
CA ALA A 158 -13.92 20.55 18.18
C ALA A 158 -12.94 19.53 18.78
N SER A 159 -12.32 18.69 17.95
CA SER A 159 -11.42 17.63 18.39
C SER A 159 -10.06 18.18 18.83
N ARG A 160 -9.87 18.40 20.12
CA ARG A 160 -8.55 18.66 20.71
C ARG A 160 -7.70 17.39 20.71
N PHE A 161 -6.74 17.28 19.80
CA PHE A 161 -5.76 16.19 19.81
C PHE A 161 -4.95 16.27 21.12
N LYS A 162 -5.03 15.21 21.93
CA LYS A 162 -4.15 15.05 23.10
C LYS A 162 -2.94 14.24 22.63
N PRO A 163 -1.71 14.77 22.71
CA PRO A 163 -0.53 14.01 22.32
C PRO A 163 -0.46 12.73 23.16
N ILE A 164 -0.25 11.60 22.49
CA ILE A 164 -0.02 10.32 23.16
C ILE A 164 1.33 10.44 23.86
N GLN A 165 1.31 10.39 25.19
CA GLN A 165 2.54 10.27 25.97
C GLN A 165 3.04 8.83 25.83
N ILE A 166 4.10 8.64 25.04
CA ILE A 166 4.71 7.33 24.78
C ILE A 166 5.30 6.71 26.07
N ASN A 167 5.68 7.55 27.02
CA ASN A 167 6.02 7.14 28.38
C ASN A 167 4.95 7.65 29.36
N PRO A 168 4.08 6.79 29.89
CA PRO A 168 3.30 7.17 31.05
C PRO A 168 4.27 7.31 32.22
N VAL A 169 4.64 8.53 32.60
CA VAL A 169 5.11 8.77 33.97
C VAL A 169 4.01 8.17 34.84
N ARG A 170 4.34 7.12 35.60
CA ARG A 170 3.39 6.37 36.46
C ARG A 170 2.41 7.37 37.03
N ARG A 171 1.14 7.28 36.65
CA ARG A 171 0.11 8.14 37.23
C ARG A 171 0.11 7.86 38.72
N ILE A 172 0.74 8.74 39.49
CA ILE A 172 0.54 8.80 40.92
C ILE A 172 -0.96 9.06 41.06
N SER A 173 -1.67 8.09 41.62
CA SER A 173 -3.09 8.26 41.95
C SER A 173 -3.22 9.58 42.71
N LYS A 174 -4.28 10.37 42.47
CA LYS A 174 -4.53 11.59 43.26
C LYS A 174 -4.53 11.31 44.77
N ASN A 175 -4.79 10.06 45.18
CA ASN A 175 -4.75 9.60 46.57
C ASN A 175 -3.33 9.40 47.14
N GLN A 176 -2.29 9.53 46.30
CA GLN A 176 -0.87 9.47 46.68
C GLN A 176 -0.16 10.83 46.51
N ALA A 177 -0.81 11.84 45.94
CA ALA A 177 -0.27 13.18 45.87
C ALA A 177 -0.23 13.79 47.29
N GLY A 178 0.93 13.72 47.94
CA GLY A 178 1.16 14.27 49.29
C GLY A 178 1.49 13.25 50.37
N LYS A 179 1.59 11.95 50.07
CA LYS A 179 2.12 10.96 51.03
C LYS A 179 3.62 10.79 50.81
N PRO A 180 4.47 10.86 51.86
CA PRO A 180 5.89 10.55 51.71
C PRO A 180 6.03 9.12 51.21
N GLY A 181 6.78 8.92 50.13
CA GLY A 181 7.08 7.60 49.61
C GLY A 181 7.84 6.78 50.66
N PRO A 182 7.75 5.44 50.62
CA PRO A 182 8.49 4.59 51.56
C PRO A 182 9.99 4.88 51.41
N LEU A 183 10.65 5.13 52.54
CA LEU A 183 12.10 5.33 52.65
C LEU A 183 12.82 4.18 51.93
N THR A 184 13.46 4.48 50.80
CA THR A 184 14.33 3.53 50.13
C THR A 184 15.54 3.28 51.02
N ARG A 185 15.78 2.01 51.36
CA ARG A 185 16.98 1.57 52.09
C ARG A 185 18.23 1.99 51.31
N PRO A 186 19.27 2.53 51.96
CA PRO A 186 20.54 2.77 51.28
C PRO A 186 21.11 1.45 50.77
N GLN A 187 21.51 1.44 49.50
CA GLN A 187 22.23 0.32 48.87
C GLN A 187 23.66 0.28 49.43
N PRO A 188 24.27 -0.90 49.60
CA PRO A 188 25.69 -1.04 49.92
C PRO A 188 26.59 -0.57 48.78
#